data_AF-A0A2V2RWJ7-F1
#
_entry.id   AF-A0A2V2RWJ7-F1
#
_cell.length_a   1.000
_cell.length_b   1.000
_cell.length_c   1.000
_cell.angle_alpha   90.00
_cell.angle_beta   90.00
_cell.angle_gamma   90.00
#
_symmetry.space_group_name_H-M   'P 1'
#
loop_
_entity.id
_entity.type
_entity.pdbx_description
1 polymer ?
#
loop_
_entity_poly.entity_id
_entity_poly.type
_entity_poly.pdbx_seq_one_letter_code
_entity_poly.pdbx_strand_id
1 'polypeptide(L)' 'MTLTAPGCGMGPMLAQDVQNRLLGLEGVDDVSVELVWDPPWNQAMMTEAAKLQLGLL' A
#
# COMPACT_ATOMS: atom_id res chain seq x y z
N MET A 1 -6.38 2.36 0.35
CA MET A 1 -5.45 1.25 0.04
C MET A 1 -5.62 0.14 1.08
N THR A 2 -4.91 -0.99 0.95
CA THR A 2 -4.93 -2.09 1.96
C THR A 2 -3.50 -2.55 2.28
N LEU A 3 -3.34 -3.42 3.29
CA LEU A 3 -2.06 -4.01 3.69
C LEU A 3 -2.08 -5.54 3.54
N THR A 4 -0.90 -6.16 3.61
CA THR A 4 -0.77 -7.62 3.53
C THR A 4 -1.40 -8.36 4.71
N ALA A 5 -1.51 -7.69 5.87
CA ALA A 5 -2.21 -8.21 7.05
C ALA A 5 -2.75 -7.07 7.94
N PRO A 6 -3.91 -7.26 8.58
CA PRO A 6 -4.41 -6.35 9.60
C PRO A 6 -3.54 -6.39 10.86
N GLY A 7 -3.47 -5.27 11.60
CA GLY A 7 -2.71 -5.18 12.85
C GLY A 7 -1.18 -5.11 12.68
N CYS A 8 -0.67 -5.00 11.45
CA CYS A 8 0.74 -4.72 11.21
C CYS A 8 1.12 -3.34 11.77
N GLY A 9 2.12 -3.30 12.66
CA GLY A 9 2.61 -2.05 13.28
C GLY A 9 3.18 -1.04 12.27
N MET A 10 3.50 -1.47 11.05
CA MET A 10 3.98 -0.58 9.98
C MET A 10 2.84 0.19 9.27
N GLY A 11 1.57 -0.15 9.51
CA GLY A 11 0.44 0.47 8.80
C GLY A 11 0.43 2.01 8.83
N PRO A 12 0.55 2.65 10.01
CA PRO A 12 0.61 4.10 10.10
C PRO A 12 1.80 4.72 9.36
N MET A 13 2.98 4.08 9.41
CA MET A 13 4.17 4.55 8.71
C MET A 13 3.97 4.53 7.19
N LEU A 14 3.45 3.42 6.65
CA LEU A 14 3.20 3.29 5.21
C LEU A 14 2.14 4.29 4.71
N ALA A 15 1.08 4.51 5.50
CA ALA A 15 0.05 5.50 5.15
C ALA A 15 0.64 6.93 5.13
N GLN A 16 1.49 7.27 6.11
CA GLN A 16 2.16 8.57 6.15
C GLN A 16 3.14 8.76 4.99
N ASP A 17 3.91 7.74 4.64
CA ASP A 17 4.85 7.80 3.51
C ASP A 17 4.12 8.05 2.19
N VAL A 18 2.97 7.38 1.97
CA VAL A 18 2.11 7.62 0.81
C VAL A 18 1.61 9.06 0.79
N GLN A 19 1.09 9.55 1.92
CA GLN A 19 0.58 10.92 2.04
C GLN A 19 1.67 11.95 1.71
N ASN A 20 2.85 11.82 2.33
CA ASN A 20 3.99 12.72 2.12
C ASN A 20 4.46 12.71 0.66
N ARG A 21 4.52 11.53 0.05
CA ARG A 21 4.95 11.40 -1.35
C ARG A 21 3.98 12.07 -2.32
N LEU A 22 2.68 11.93 -2.07
CA LEU A 22 1.63 12.50 -2.93
C LEU A 22 1.50 14.02 -2.75
N LEU A 23 1.63 14.54 -1.52
CA LEU A 23 1.66 15.99 -1.25
C LEU A 23 2.86 16.70 -1.89
N GLY A 24 3.93 15.99 -2.21
CA GLY A 24 5.08 16.54 -2.92
C GLY A 24 4.86 16.74 -4.43
N LEU A 25 3.71 16.33 -4.97
CA LEU A 25 3.39 16.48 -6.39
C LEU A 25 2.78 17.85 -6.66
N GLU A 26 3.17 18.47 -7.78
CA GLU A 26 2.60 19.74 -8.22
C GLU A 26 1.08 19.60 -8.46
N GLY A 27 0.30 20.51 -7.89
CA GLY A 27 -1.16 20.54 -8.01
C GLY A 27 -1.92 19.62 -7.05
N VAL A 28 -1.25 19.01 -6.06
CA VAL A 28 -1.90 18.24 -4.99
C VAL A 28 -1.96 19.09 -3.71
N ASP A 29 -3.15 19.54 -3.36
CA ASP A 29 -3.37 20.40 -2.19
C ASP A 29 -3.67 19.61 -0.90
N ASP A 30 -4.26 18.42 -1.02
CA ASP A 30 -4.60 17.56 0.11
C ASP A 30 -4.56 16.07 -0.28
N VAL A 31 -4.26 15.21 0.70
CA VAL A 31 -4.20 13.77 0.53
C VAL A 31 -4.74 13.08 1.78
N SER A 32 -5.76 12.24 1.60
CA SER A 32 -6.30 11.36 2.62
C SER A 32 -6.04 9.90 2.26
N VAL A 33 -5.36 9.17 3.15
CA VAL A 33 -5.07 7.74 2.97
C VAL A 33 -5.97 6.92 3.87
N GLU A 34 -6.96 6.26 3.29
CA GLU A 34 -7.83 5.33 4.00
C GLU A 34 -7.33 3.89 3.87
N LEU A 35 -7.23 3.19 5.00
CA LEU A 35 -6.97 1.74 5.03
C LEU A 35 -8.29 0.97 5.06
N VAL A 36 -8.51 0.17 4.02
CA VAL A 36 -9.66 -0.73 3.89
C VAL A 36 -9.22 -2.18 3.90
N TRP A 37 -10.12 -3.08 4.31
CA TRP A 37 -9.84 -4.51 4.49
C TRP A 37 -10.70 -5.44 3.64
N ASP A 38 -11.65 -4.87 2.90
CA ASP A 38 -12.53 -5.59 2.00
C ASP A 38 -12.42 -5.00 0.58
N PRO A 39 -12.06 -5.81 -0.44
CA PRO A 39 -11.65 -7.21 -0.36
C PRO A 39 -10.32 -7.40 0.39
N PRO A 40 -10.09 -8.55 1.03
CA PRO A 40 -8.82 -8.83 1.69
C PRO A 40 -7.71 -8.97 0.65
N TRP A 41 -6.55 -8.42 0.98
CA TRP A 41 -5.36 -8.61 0.16
C TRP A 41 -4.95 -10.09 0.10
N ASN A 42 -4.44 -10.54 -1.04
CA ASN A 42 -3.80 -11.84 -1.20
C ASN A 42 -2.70 -11.82 -2.27
N GLN A 43 -1.88 -12.87 -2.34
CA GLN A 43 -0.75 -12.97 -3.25
C GLN A 43 -1.14 -12.96 -4.74
N ALA A 44 -2.39 -13.26 -5.10
CA ALA A 44 -2.85 -13.15 -6.48
C ALA A 44 -2.90 -11.69 -6.96
N MET A 45 -2.94 -10.73 -6.04
CA MET A 45 -2.87 -9.29 -6.33
C MET A 45 -1.44 -8.81 -6.65
N MET A 46 -0.42 -9.64 -6.46
CA MET A 46 0.95 -9.29 -6.80
C MET A 46 1.18 -9.32 -8.31
N THR A 47 2.04 -8.43 -8.80
CA THR A 47 2.54 -8.50 -10.18
C THR A 47 3.44 -9.72 -10.37
N GLU A 48 3.53 -10.22 -11.61
CA GLU A 48 4.41 -11.34 -11.95
C GLU A 48 5.88 -11.05 -11.61
N ALA A 49 6.34 -9.83 -11.84
CA ALA A 49 7.70 -9.41 -11.46
C ALA A 49 7.93 -9.53 -9.94
N ALA A 50 6.96 -9.13 -9.11
CA ALA A 50 7.05 -9.26 -7.66
C ALA A 50 7.04 -10.73 -7.21
N LYS A 51 6.20 -11.58 -7.82
CA LYS A 51 6.19 -13.02 -7.53
C LYS A 51 7.52 -13.68 -7.89
N LEU A 52 8.11 -13.32 -9.04
CA LEU A 52 9.39 -13.86 -9.50
C LEU A 52 10.52 -13.50 -8.53
N GLN A 53 10.59 -12.23 -8.13
CA GLN A 53 11.61 -11.75 -7.19
C GLN A 53 11.53 -12.42 -5.82
N LEU A 54 10.33 -12.82 -5.39
CA LEU A 54 10.10 -13.49 -4.11
C LEU A 54 10.08 -15.03 -4.22
N GLY A 55 10.33 -15.60 -5.41
CA GLY A 55 10.34 -17.06 -5.61
C GLY A 55 8.96 -17.72 -5.49
N LEU A 56 7.90 -17.00 -5.85
CA LEU A 56 6.50 -17.44 -5.79
C LEU A 56 5.92 -17.78 -7.18
N LEU A 57 6.79 -17.86 -8.20
CA LEU A 57 6.48 -18.17 -9.59
C LEU A 57 7.07 -19.52 -10.00
#